data_AF-A0A1G0IXX2-F1
#
_entry.id   AF-A0A1G0IXX2-F1
#
_cell.length_a   1.000
_cell.length_b   1.000
_cell.length_c   1.000
_cell.angle_alpha   90.00
_cell.angle_beta   90.00
_cell.angle_gamma   90.00
#
_symmetry.space_group_name_H-M   'P 1'
#
loop_
_entity.id
_entity.type
_entity.pdbx_description
1 polymer ?
#
loop_
_entity_poly.entity_id
_entity_poly.type
_entity_poly.pdbx_seq_one_letter_code
_entity_poly.pdbx_strand_id
1 'polypeptide(L)'
;MNLNATLLGQMVTFAVFVGFTMKFVWPPITNALAQRQKRIAEGLAAAERGKHELQLSQEQDLLQLREARAQAGKIIEQAQHKGSVLVEQAKEKAIEEGKNIKKATESELTQQIENVKSDLRKEVALIALQGAEKIIAQHLNPQSHHTLINKIIDEI
;
A
#
# COMPACT_ATOMS: atom_id res chain seq x y z
N MET A 1 -78.00 -80.11 -8.50
CA MET A 1 -76.58 -80.48 -8.27
C MET A 1 -76.32 -80.35 -6.79
N ASN A 2 -76.07 -81.47 -6.12
CA ASN A 2 -75.97 -81.54 -4.66
C ASN A 2 -74.74 -80.77 -4.18
N LEU A 3 -74.92 -80.01 -3.08
CA LEU A 3 -73.81 -79.41 -2.34
C LEU A 3 -72.98 -80.57 -1.75
N ASN A 4 -71.96 -81.03 -2.48
CA ASN A 4 -71.09 -82.11 -2.06
C ASN A 4 -69.97 -81.55 -1.15
N ALA A 5 -69.48 -82.36 -0.22
CA ALA A 5 -68.38 -82.00 0.70
C ALA A 5 -67.12 -81.47 -0.02
N THR A 6 -66.94 -81.80 -1.30
CA THR A 6 -65.91 -81.25 -2.18
C THR A 6 -65.99 -79.73 -2.38
N LEU A 7 -67.19 -79.16 -2.42
CA LEU A 7 -67.42 -77.72 -2.58
C LEU A 7 -67.04 -76.94 -1.31
N LEU A 8 -67.35 -77.50 -0.13
CA LEU A 8 -66.88 -76.99 1.16
C LEU A 8 -65.35 -77.07 1.28
N GLY A 9 -64.74 -78.20 0.90
CA GLY A 9 -63.29 -78.35 0.87
C GLY A 9 -62.59 -77.36 -0.08
N GLN A 10 -63.18 -77.10 -1.25
CA GLN A 10 -62.70 -76.08 -2.20
C GLN A 10 -62.79 -74.67 -1.61
N MET A 11 -63.90 -74.31 -0.92
CA MET A 11 -64.02 -73.01 -0.27
C MET A 11 -63.00 -72.80 0.85
N VAL A 12 -62.77 -73.82 1.69
CA VAL A 12 -61.74 -73.74 2.76
C VAL A 12 -60.35 -73.58 2.15
N THR A 13 -60.03 -74.36 1.11
CA THR A 13 -58.73 -74.26 0.41
C THR A 13 -58.54 -72.89 -0.24
N PHE A 14 -59.59 -72.35 -0.88
CA PHE A 14 -59.57 -71.01 -1.46
C PHE A 14 -59.39 -69.92 -0.38
N ALA A 15 -60.09 -70.03 0.76
CA ALA A 15 -59.95 -69.09 1.87
C ALA A 15 -58.53 -69.09 2.47
N VAL A 16 -57.93 -70.28 2.65
CA VAL A 16 -56.53 -70.40 3.10
C VAL A 16 -55.57 -69.81 2.07
N PHE A 17 -55.78 -70.05 0.77
CA PHE A 17 -54.97 -69.48 -0.30
C PHE A 17 -55.05 -67.94 -0.36
N VAL A 18 -56.26 -67.38 -0.22
CA VAL A 18 -56.46 -65.92 -0.13
C VAL A 18 -55.79 -65.35 1.12
N GLY A 19 -55.90 -66.02 2.27
CA GLY A 19 -55.20 -65.61 3.49
C GLY A 19 -53.68 -65.63 3.34
N PHE A 20 -53.13 -66.66 2.69
CA PHE A 20 -51.70 -66.77 2.41
C PHE A 20 -51.21 -65.68 1.45
N THR A 21 -51.93 -65.44 0.35
CA THR A 21 -51.57 -64.40 -0.62
C THR A 21 -51.68 -62.99 -0.04
N MET A 22 -52.70 -62.71 0.78
CA MET A 22 -52.81 -61.45 1.50
C MET A 22 -51.69 -61.23 2.52
N LYS A 23 -51.26 -62.29 3.22
CA LYS A 23 -50.22 -62.19 4.25
C LYS A 23 -48.79 -62.18 3.69
N PHE A 24 -48.52 -62.91 2.61
CA PHE A 24 -47.16 -63.12 2.09
C PHE A 24 -46.86 -62.46 0.75
N VAL A 25 -47.85 -62.31 -0.15
CA VAL A 25 -47.63 -61.80 -1.51
C VAL A 25 -47.94 -60.31 -1.63
N TRP A 26 -49.00 -59.84 -0.99
CA TRP A 26 -49.40 -58.43 -1.04
C TRP A 26 -48.38 -57.47 -0.38
N PRO A 27 -47.87 -57.75 0.84
CA PRO A 27 -46.95 -56.85 1.53
C PRO A 27 -45.64 -56.54 0.78
N PRO A 28 -44.93 -57.52 0.17
CA PRO A 28 -43.71 -57.21 -0.58
C PRO A 28 -43.99 -56.35 -1.83
N ILE A 29 -45.14 -56.54 -2.50
CA ILE A 29 -45.51 -55.74 -3.68
C ILE A 29 -45.82 -54.29 -3.28
N THR A 30 -46.62 -54.09 -2.23
CA THR A 30 -46.94 -52.73 -1.75
C THR A 30 -45.70 -52.03 -1.20
N ASN A 31 -44.82 -52.76 -0.51
CA ASN A 31 -43.55 -52.21 -0.01
C ASN A 31 -42.61 -51.81 -1.15
N ALA A 32 -42.51 -52.61 -2.21
CA ALA A 32 -41.68 -52.28 -3.38
C ALA A 32 -42.21 -51.03 -4.10
N LEU A 33 -43.54 -50.91 -4.25
CA LEU A 33 -44.17 -49.71 -4.83
C LEU A 33 -43.96 -48.47 -3.96
N ALA A 34 -44.18 -48.58 -2.64
CA ALA A 34 -43.96 -47.49 -1.70
C ALA A 34 -42.49 -47.05 -1.67
N GLN A 35 -41.54 -47.99 -1.73
CA GLN A 35 -40.11 -47.67 -1.79
C GLN A 35 -39.73 -46.94 -3.08
N ARG A 36 -40.31 -47.32 -4.22
CA ARG A 36 -40.11 -46.60 -5.49
C ARG A 36 -40.68 -45.19 -5.43
N GLN A 37 -41.90 -45.03 -4.93
CA GLN A 37 -42.52 -43.71 -4.76
C GLN A 37 -41.69 -42.82 -3.84
N LYS A 38 -41.25 -43.37 -2.70
CA LYS A 38 -40.39 -42.65 -1.75
C LYS A 38 -39.07 -42.21 -2.37
N ARG A 39 -38.38 -43.10 -3.11
CA ARG A 39 -37.13 -42.76 -3.82
C ARG A 39 -37.32 -41.65 -4.85
N ILE A 40 -38.41 -41.67 -5.60
CA ILE A 40 -38.71 -40.63 -6.60
C ILE A 40 -39.00 -39.30 -5.90
N ALA A 41 -39.81 -39.31 -4.84
CA ALA A 41 -40.13 -38.12 -4.07
C ALA A 41 -38.88 -37.51 -3.42
N GLU A 42 -38.04 -38.33 -2.79
CA GLU A 42 -36.77 -37.89 -2.21
C GLU A 42 -35.79 -37.37 -3.27
N GLY A 43 -35.69 -38.04 -4.42
CA GLY A 43 -34.86 -37.59 -5.53
C GLY A 43 -35.31 -36.25 -6.10
N LEU A 44 -36.61 -36.06 -6.30
CA LEU A 44 -37.18 -34.80 -6.79
C LEU A 44 -36.99 -33.67 -5.77
N ALA A 45 -37.24 -33.95 -4.48
CA ALA A 45 -37.02 -32.97 -3.41
C ALA A 45 -35.54 -32.62 -3.22
N ALA A 46 -34.62 -33.57 -3.43
CA ALA A 46 -33.17 -33.30 -3.43
C ALA A 46 -32.75 -32.46 -4.64
N ALA A 47 -33.29 -32.74 -5.83
CA ALA A 47 -33.01 -31.97 -7.03
C ALA A 47 -33.49 -30.52 -6.91
N GLU A 48 -34.71 -30.30 -6.39
CA GLU A 48 -35.26 -28.96 -6.19
C GLU A 48 -34.46 -28.16 -5.16
N ARG A 49 -34.09 -28.80 -4.03
CA ARG A 49 -33.21 -28.18 -3.03
C ARG A 49 -31.85 -27.84 -3.62
N GLY A 50 -31.23 -28.75 -4.37
CA GLY A 50 -29.95 -28.49 -5.01
C GLY A 50 -30.01 -27.34 -6.01
N LYS A 51 -31.09 -27.23 -6.78
CA LYS A 51 -31.31 -26.10 -7.70
C LYS A 51 -31.48 -24.79 -6.96
N HIS A 52 -32.27 -24.78 -5.88
CA HIS A 52 -32.48 -23.60 -5.05
C HIS A 52 -31.19 -23.15 -4.35
N GLU A 53 -30.45 -24.08 -3.75
CA GLU A 53 -29.14 -23.81 -3.12
C GLU A 53 -28.13 -23.28 -4.14
N LEU A 54 -28.11 -23.83 -5.36
CA LEU A 54 -27.25 -23.34 -6.43
C LEU A 54 -27.60 -21.89 -6.82
N GLN A 55 -28.89 -21.57 -6.97
CA GLN A 55 -29.33 -20.21 -7.28
C GLN A 55 -28.92 -19.23 -6.16
N LEU A 56 -29.14 -19.63 -4.92
CA LEU A 56 -28.83 -18.80 -3.75
C LEU A 56 -27.31 -18.59 -3.62
N SER A 57 -26.50 -19.63 -3.86
CA SER A 57 -25.03 -19.51 -3.90
C SER A 57 -24.59 -18.57 -5.02
N GLN A 58 -25.15 -18.69 -6.23
CA GLN A 58 -24.81 -17.81 -7.35
C GLN A 58 -25.13 -16.34 -7.05
N GLU A 59 -26.27 -16.06 -6.41
CA GLU A 59 -26.61 -14.70 -5.99
C GLU A 59 -25.63 -14.18 -4.94
N GLN A 60 -25.27 -14.99 -3.95
CA GLN A 60 -24.26 -14.63 -2.93
C GLN A 60 -22.89 -14.37 -3.57
N ASP A 61 -22.44 -15.23 -4.47
CA ASP A 61 -21.16 -15.09 -5.17
C ASP A 61 -21.11 -13.80 -6.00
N LEU A 62 -22.20 -13.46 -6.70
CA LEU A 62 -22.32 -12.22 -7.44
C LEU A 62 -22.29 -10.99 -6.53
N LEU A 63 -22.93 -11.05 -5.36
CA LEU A 63 -22.89 -9.99 -4.36
C LEU A 63 -21.47 -9.82 -3.80
N GLN A 64 -20.82 -10.92 -3.40
CA GLN A 64 -19.44 -10.89 -2.91
C GLN A 64 -18.47 -10.36 -3.98
N LEU A 65 -18.64 -10.74 -5.23
CA LEU A 65 -17.82 -10.24 -6.34
C LEU A 65 -18.00 -8.73 -6.54
N ARG A 66 -19.25 -8.23 -6.45
CA ARG A 66 -19.55 -6.79 -6.54
C ARG A 66 -18.94 -6.03 -5.37
N GLU A 67 -19.07 -6.56 -4.15
CA GLU A 67 -18.49 -5.96 -2.96
C GLU A 67 -16.96 -5.92 -3.04
N ALA A 68 -16.32 -7.04 -3.41
CA ALA A 68 -14.88 -7.12 -3.60
C ALA A 68 -14.37 -6.12 -4.64
N ARG A 69 -15.09 -5.95 -5.77
CA ARG A 69 -14.76 -4.92 -6.77
C ARG A 69 -14.90 -3.51 -6.23
N ALA A 70 -15.96 -3.23 -5.46
CA ALA A 70 -16.15 -1.92 -4.84
C ALA A 70 -15.06 -1.61 -3.80
N GLN A 71 -14.68 -2.60 -2.98
CA GLN A 71 -13.58 -2.47 -2.03
C GLN A 71 -12.24 -2.27 -2.73
N ALA A 72 -11.96 -3.03 -3.79
CA ALA A 72 -10.75 -2.84 -4.61
C ALA A 72 -10.68 -1.44 -5.22
N GLY A 73 -11.80 -0.93 -5.76
CA GLY A 73 -11.90 0.44 -6.26
C GLY A 73 -11.58 1.48 -5.19
N LYS A 74 -12.15 1.33 -3.98
CA LYS A 74 -11.87 2.20 -2.83
C LYS A 74 -10.39 2.15 -2.42
N ILE A 75 -9.78 0.97 -2.41
CA ILE A 75 -8.35 0.81 -2.08
C ILE A 75 -7.48 1.55 -3.09
N ILE A 76 -7.77 1.41 -4.38
CA ILE A 76 -7.03 2.11 -5.46
C ILE A 76 -7.18 3.62 -5.30
N GLU A 77 -8.40 4.12 -5.09
CA GLU A 77 -8.66 5.55 -4.89
C GLU A 77 -7.90 6.09 -3.66
N GLN A 78 -7.95 5.37 -2.53
CA GLN A 78 -7.21 5.73 -1.32
C GLN A 78 -5.69 5.71 -1.54
N ALA A 79 -5.18 4.73 -2.29
CA ALA A 79 -3.76 4.64 -2.62
C ALA A 79 -3.33 5.83 -3.51
N GLN A 80 -4.14 6.19 -4.50
CA GLN A 80 -3.86 7.33 -5.37
C GLN A 80 -3.92 8.66 -4.61
N HIS A 81 -4.91 8.85 -3.73
CA HIS A 81 -4.99 10.02 -2.87
C HIS A 81 -3.77 10.12 -1.94
N LYS A 82 -3.41 9.01 -1.25
CA LYS A 82 -2.22 8.98 -0.39
C LYS A 82 -0.93 9.25 -1.19
N GLY A 83 -0.82 8.70 -2.39
CA GLY A 83 0.31 8.97 -3.28
C GLY A 83 0.41 10.45 -3.66
N SER A 84 -0.71 11.08 -4.01
CA SER A 84 -0.75 12.51 -4.33
C SER A 84 -0.35 13.38 -3.13
N VAL A 85 -0.90 13.10 -1.94
CA VAL A 85 -0.54 13.80 -0.71
C VAL A 85 0.95 13.63 -0.38
N LEU A 86 1.49 12.43 -0.53
CA LEU A 86 2.90 12.16 -0.25
C LEU A 86 3.83 12.89 -1.22
N VAL A 87 3.47 12.97 -2.51
CA VAL A 87 4.21 13.76 -3.51
C VAL A 87 4.18 15.24 -3.15
N GLU A 88 3.03 15.76 -2.73
CA GLU A 88 2.93 17.18 -2.36
C GLU A 88 3.72 17.50 -1.10
N GLN A 89 3.63 16.66 -0.07
CA GLN A 89 4.47 16.77 1.14
C GLN A 89 5.97 16.67 0.82
N ALA A 90 6.35 15.79 -0.12
CA ALA A 90 7.74 15.67 -0.54
C ALA A 90 8.23 16.93 -1.27
N LYS A 91 7.41 17.55 -2.12
CA LYS A 91 7.73 18.83 -2.76
C LYS A 91 7.87 19.95 -1.75
N GLU A 92 6.93 20.07 -0.80
CA GLU A 92 7.00 21.09 0.25
C GLU A 92 8.29 20.98 1.06
N LYS A 93 8.63 19.76 1.49
CA LYS A 93 9.89 19.48 2.19
C LYS A 93 11.11 19.80 1.34
N ALA A 94 11.09 19.47 0.05
CA ALA A 94 12.20 19.79 -0.86
C ALA A 94 12.38 21.31 -1.03
N ILE A 95 11.29 22.07 -1.08
CA ILE A 95 11.34 23.54 -1.15
C ILE A 95 11.87 24.12 0.17
N GLU A 96 11.43 23.61 1.30
CA GLU A 96 11.90 24.03 2.63
C GLU A 96 13.40 23.74 2.79
N GLU A 97 13.83 22.53 2.46
CA GLU A 97 15.24 22.14 2.52
C GLU A 97 16.10 22.98 1.55
N GLY A 98 15.60 23.24 0.35
CA GLY A 98 16.25 24.12 -0.61
C GLY A 98 16.42 25.55 -0.09
N LYS A 99 15.43 26.09 0.63
CA LYS A 99 15.53 27.40 1.29
C LYS A 99 16.55 27.37 2.43
N ASN A 100 16.58 26.29 3.22
CA ASN A 100 17.53 26.13 4.32
C ASN A 100 18.97 26.07 3.80
N ILE A 101 19.22 25.27 2.76
CA ILE A 101 20.53 25.18 2.10
C ILE A 101 20.94 26.55 1.57
N LYS A 102 20.06 27.24 0.84
CA LYS A 102 20.38 28.56 0.28
C LYS A 102 20.75 29.56 1.38
N LYS A 103 19.99 29.58 2.49
CA LYS A 103 20.27 30.46 3.64
C LYS A 103 21.61 30.11 4.30
N ALA A 104 21.92 28.83 4.44
CA ALA A 104 23.21 28.38 4.96
C ALA A 104 24.36 28.83 4.04
N THR A 105 24.22 28.64 2.73
CA THR A 105 25.21 29.08 1.74
C THR A 105 25.39 30.60 1.73
N GLU A 106 24.33 31.40 1.85
CA GLU A 106 24.42 32.86 1.96
C GLU A 106 25.18 33.28 3.22
N SER A 107 24.96 32.61 4.34
CA SER A 107 25.69 32.85 5.59
C SER A 107 27.16 32.49 5.47
N GLU A 108 27.48 31.32 4.88
CA GLU A 108 28.86 30.88 4.64
C GLU A 108 29.59 31.83 3.68
N LEU A 109 28.93 32.28 2.61
CA LEU A 109 29.49 33.23 1.66
C LEU A 109 29.82 34.57 2.34
N THR A 110 28.91 35.07 3.18
CA THR A 110 29.14 36.31 3.94
C THR A 110 30.35 36.18 4.86
N GLN A 111 30.48 35.02 5.54
CA GLN A 111 31.64 34.74 6.38
C GLN A 111 32.95 34.66 5.57
N GLN A 112 32.92 34.02 4.39
CA GLN A 112 34.07 33.96 3.49
C GLN A 112 34.47 35.35 2.99
N ILE A 113 33.51 36.21 2.63
CA ILE A 113 33.78 37.59 2.22
C ILE A 113 34.48 38.37 3.33
N GLU A 114 34.02 38.26 4.58
CA GLU A 114 34.67 38.93 5.71
C GLU A 114 36.08 38.39 5.98
N ASN A 115 36.30 37.09 5.85
CA ASN A 115 37.63 36.50 5.94
C ASN A 115 38.56 37.02 4.84
N VAL A 116 38.11 37.03 3.58
CA VAL A 116 38.88 37.55 2.43
C VAL A 116 39.19 39.04 2.60
N LYS A 117 38.24 39.86 3.07
CA LYS A 117 38.49 41.28 3.37
C LYS A 117 39.55 41.46 4.45
N SER A 118 39.50 40.63 5.51
CA SER A 118 40.50 40.64 6.57
C SER A 118 41.90 40.32 6.02
N ASP A 119 42.01 39.31 5.16
CA ASP A 119 43.29 38.95 4.55
C ASP A 119 43.79 40.00 3.57
N LEU A 120 42.90 40.59 2.76
CA LEU A 120 43.24 41.72 1.88
C LEU A 120 43.78 42.92 2.65
N ARG A 121 43.22 43.23 3.83
CA ARG A 121 43.73 44.31 4.70
C ARG A 121 45.16 44.03 5.17
N LYS A 122 45.50 42.78 5.48
CA LYS A 122 46.86 42.39 5.87
C LYS A 122 47.83 42.57 4.70
N GLU A 123 47.45 42.12 3.50
CA GLU A 123 48.26 42.29 2.29
C GLU A 123 48.47 43.77 1.95
N VAL A 124 47.42 44.60 2.00
CA VAL A 124 47.53 46.05 1.76
C VAL A 124 48.43 46.72 2.78
N ALA A 125 48.36 46.35 4.07
CA ALA A 125 49.26 46.89 5.08
C ALA A 125 50.73 46.54 4.79
N LEU A 126 50.99 45.32 4.30
CA LEU A 126 52.32 44.86 3.93
C LEU A 126 52.86 45.62 2.71
N ILE A 127 52.03 45.84 1.69
CA ILE A 127 52.37 46.63 0.50
C ILE A 127 52.61 48.10 0.87
N ALA A 128 51.79 48.68 1.77
CA ALA A 128 51.95 50.04 2.24
C ALA A 128 53.26 50.23 3.01
N LEU A 129 53.66 49.25 3.83
CA LEU A 129 54.94 49.25 4.53
C LEU A 129 56.12 49.20 3.54
N GLN A 130 56.08 48.30 2.56
CA GLN A 130 57.08 48.22 1.49
C GLN A 130 57.16 49.51 0.66
N GLY A 131 56.02 50.14 0.38
CA GLY A 131 55.95 51.44 -0.29
C GLY A 131 56.59 52.55 0.54
N ALA A 132 56.31 52.60 1.85
CA ALA A 132 56.92 53.55 2.77
C ALA A 132 58.44 53.34 2.87
N GLU A 133 58.92 52.10 2.98
CA GLU A 133 60.35 51.76 2.95
C GLU A 133 61.02 52.25 1.65
N LYS A 134 60.37 52.08 0.50
CA LYS A 134 60.89 52.51 -0.79
C LYS A 134 60.94 54.03 -0.95
N ILE A 135 59.93 54.75 -0.44
CA ILE A 135 59.91 56.22 -0.42
C ILE A 135 61.00 56.76 0.51
N ILE A 136 61.16 56.18 1.70
CA ILE A 136 62.23 56.53 2.64
C ILE A 136 63.60 56.27 1.99
N ALA A 137 63.79 55.13 1.31
CA ALA A 137 65.02 54.82 0.59
C ALA A 137 65.31 55.79 -0.57
N GLN A 138 64.28 56.30 -1.27
CA GLN A 138 64.45 57.32 -2.30
C GLN A 138 64.81 58.70 -1.74
N HIS A 139 64.29 59.06 -0.56
CA HIS A 139 64.64 60.30 0.13
C HIS A 139 65.95 60.22 0.93
N LEU A 140 66.44 59.01 1.26
CA LEU A 140 67.80 58.74 1.72
C LEU A 140 68.78 58.71 0.52
N ASN A 141 68.86 59.82 -0.21
CA ASN A 141 69.90 60.02 -1.20
C ASN A 141 71.13 60.65 -0.49
N PRO A 142 72.38 60.20 -0.72
CA PRO A 142 73.58 60.70 -0.03
C PRO A 142 73.81 62.22 -0.10
N GLN A 143 73.11 62.94 -0.97
CA GLN A 143 73.18 64.40 -1.06
C GLN A 143 72.41 65.12 0.07
N SER A 144 71.45 64.48 0.74
CA SER A 144 70.68 65.09 1.85
C SER A 144 71.35 64.95 3.22
N HIS A 145 72.42 64.15 3.33
CA HIS A 145 73.15 63.96 4.59
C HIS A 145 74.16 65.07 4.91
N HIS A 146 74.68 65.79 3.91
CA HIS A 146 75.61 66.89 4.17
C HIS A 146 74.93 68.11 4.82
N THR A 147 73.68 68.41 4.47
CA THR A 147 72.96 69.57 5.00
C THR A 147 72.42 69.37 6.42
N LEU A 148 72.12 68.14 6.83
CA LEU A 148 71.65 67.85 8.19
C LEU A 148 72.81 67.71 9.20
N ILE A 149 73.94 67.13 8.78
CA ILE A 149 75.13 67.04 9.63
C ILE A 149 75.71 68.45 9.88
N ASN A 150 75.76 69.30 8.85
CA ASN A 150 76.25 70.67 9.05
C ASN A 150 75.34 71.50 9.97
N LYS A 151 74.03 71.25 9.98
CA LYS A 151 73.10 71.98 10.86
C LYS A 151 73.19 71.57 12.34
N ILE A 152 73.61 70.34 12.62
CA ILE A 152 73.84 69.85 13.98
C ILE A 152 75.22 70.29 14.50
N ILE A 153 76.20 70.47 13.60
CA ILE A 153 77.53 70.98 13.94
C ILE A 153 77.49 72.50 14.20
N ASP A 154 76.60 73.26 13.55
CA ASP A 154 76.41 74.71 13.81
C ASP A 154 75.60 75.03 15.09
N GLU A 155 75.04 74.04 15.78
CA GLU A 155 74.30 74.19 17.05
C GLU A 155 75.10 73.75 18.30
N ILE A 156 76.40 73.45 18.15
CA ILE A 156 77.36 73.21 19.24
C ILE A 156 78.40 74.34 19.24
#